data_AF-A0A1G4R2D5-F1
#
_entry.id   AF-A0A1G4R2D5-F1
#
_cell.length_a   1.000
_cell.length_b   1.000
_cell.length_c   1.000
_cell.angle_alpha   90.00
_cell.angle_beta   90.00
_cell.angle_gamma   90.00
#
_symmetry.space_group_name_H-M   'P 1'
#
loop_
_entity.id
_entity.type
_entity.pdbx_description
1 polymer ?
#
loop_
_entity_poly.entity_id
_entity_poly.type
_entity_poly.pdbx_seq_one_letter_code
_entity_poly.pdbx_strand_id
1 'polypeptide(L)'
;MLTSQQLVMREKLHNLITKNECELNEMEGNLSYSQKLFEVLCQGYLTRGKRNQSDFIEKTGLKKDTYRKLRGNESKISSVTESTLTRVVFGFGTTYEEAFLLFYHSGKNLLSDDPYTQKVNEVLLELDVLHNRSDVEKRMATLDLKAGELGIKL
;
A
#
# COMPACT_ATOMS: atom_id res chain seq x y z
N MET A 1 -22.06 -5.10 -0.43
CA MET A 1 -21.91 -6.54 -0.78
C MET A 1 -20.47 -6.72 -1.22
N LEU A 2 -19.72 -7.58 -0.52
CA LEU A 2 -18.30 -7.78 -0.77
C LEU A 2 -18.07 -8.54 -2.10
N THR A 3 -17.00 -8.20 -2.81
CA THR A 3 -16.57 -8.94 -4.00
C THR A 3 -16.01 -10.33 -3.64
N SER A 4 -15.94 -11.25 -4.60
CA SER A 4 -15.36 -12.58 -4.38
C SER A 4 -13.92 -12.53 -3.86
N GLN A 5 -13.13 -11.56 -4.31
CA GLN A 5 -11.77 -11.28 -3.81
C GLN A 5 -11.78 -10.80 -2.35
N GLN A 6 -12.71 -9.91 -1.98
CA GLN A 6 -12.86 -9.47 -0.58
C GLN A 6 -13.29 -10.60 0.35
N LEU A 7 -14.13 -11.53 -0.13
CA LEU A 7 -14.53 -12.72 0.63
C LEU A 7 -13.32 -13.64 0.88
N VAL A 8 -12.52 -13.93 -0.15
CA VAL A 8 -11.28 -14.70 0.00
C VAL A 8 -10.30 -14.03 0.97
N MET A 9 -10.13 -12.70 0.86
CA MET A 9 -9.25 -11.96 1.76
C MET A 9 -9.76 -12.01 3.20
N ARG A 10 -11.09 -11.92 3.40
CA ARG A 10 -11.72 -12.04 4.73
C ARG A 10 -11.45 -13.40 5.38
N GLU A 11 -11.47 -14.49 4.61
CA GLU A 11 -11.16 -15.83 5.11
C GLU A 11 -9.69 -16.00 5.50
N LYS A 12 -8.78 -15.37 4.74
CA LYS A 12 -7.32 -15.43 5.00
C LYS A 12 -6.85 -14.41 6.04
N LEU A 13 -7.68 -13.44 6.38
CA LEU A 13 -7.33 -12.23 7.13
C LEU A 13 -6.54 -12.52 8.40
N HIS A 14 -7.07 -13.41 9.25
CA HIS A 14 -6.45 -13.71 10.54
C HIS A 14 -5.04 -14.28 10.38
N ASN A 15 -4.89 -15.31 9.53
CA ASN A 15 -3.60 -15.95 9.30
C ASN A 15 -2.59 -15.00 8.65
N LEU A 16 -3.05 -14.16 7.71
CA LEU A 16 -2.20 -13.20 7.03
C LEU A 16 -1.67 -12.13 7.99
N ILE A 17 -2.54 -11.54 8.82
CA ILE A 17 -2.15 -10.56 9.83
C ILE A 17 -1.20 -11.19 10.86
N THR A 18 -1.57 -12.33 11.44
CA THR A 18 -0.74 -12.96 12.48
C THR A 18 0.65 -13.32 11.97
N LYS A 19 0.74 -13.88 10.75
CA LYS A 19 2.04 -14.17 10.14
C LYS A 19 2.86 -12.90 9.94
N ASN A 20 2.24 -11.84 9.40
CA ASN A 20 2.95 -10.59 9.15
C ASN A 20 3.40 -9.91 10.45
N GLU A 21 2.55 -9.86 11.48
CA GLU A 21 2.91 -9.31 12.78
C GLU A 21 4.05 -10.09 13.44
N CYS A 22 4.07 -11.43 13.34
CA CYS A 22 5.18 -12.25 13.80
C CYS A 22 6.51 -11.84 13.12
N GLU A 23 6.52 -11.72 11.79
CA GLU A 23 7.71 -11.30 11.04
C GLU A 23 8.14 -9.87 11.41
N LEU A 24 7.20 -8.94 11.56
CA LEU A 24 7.51 -7.54 11.91
C LEU A 24 7.95 -7.38 13.38
N ASN A 25 7.56 -8.29 14.27
CA ASN A 25 8.00 -8.27 15.67
C ASN A 25 9.49 -8.61 15.83
N GLU A 26 10.09 -9.28 14.85
CA GLU A 26 11.54 -9.53 14.82
C GLU A 26 12.34 -8.25 14.49
N MET A 27 11.70 -7.22 13.93
CA MET A 27 12.37 -5.95 13.65
C MET A 27 12.56 -5.12 14.93
N GLU A 28 13.81 -4.72 15.19
CA GLU A 28 14.16 -3.81 16.28
C GLU A 28 13.54 -2.42 16.11
N GLY A 29 13.18 -1.77 17.23
CA GLY A 29 12.73 -0.37 17.29
C GLY A 29 11.25 -0.17 17.64
N ASN A 30 10.93 1.02 18.16
CA ASN A 30 9.59 1.44 18.57
C ASN A 30 8.77 2.01 17.39
N LEU A 31 8.66 1.24 16.31
CA LEU A 31 7.85 1.59 15.15
C LEU A 31 6.50 0.86 15.18
N SER A 32 5.44 1.48 14.64
CA SER A 32 4.17 0.79 14.42
C SER A 32 4.31 -0.31 13.35
N TYR A 33 3.41 -1.28 13.33
CA TYR A 33 3.38 -2.30 12.27
C TYR A 33 3.31 -1.69 10.86
N SER A 34 2.54 -0.62 10.67
CA SER A 34 2.47 0.09 9.39
C SER A 34 3.80 0.70 8.97
N GLN A 35 4.56 1.28 9.92
CA GLN A 35 5.88 1.85 9.65
C GLN A 35 6.91 0.76 9.33
N LYS A 36 6.91 -0.32 10.11
CA LYS A 36 7.78 -1.48 9.87
C LYS A 36 7.52 -2.09 8.49
N LEU A 37 6.25 -2.34 8.16
CA LEU A 37 5.86 -2.88 6.85
C LEU A 37 6.24 -1.94 5.71
N PHE A 38 5.99 -0.63 5.87
CA PHE A 38 6.43 0.35 4.86
C PHE A 38 7.95 0.31 4.66
N GLU A 39 8.74 0.23 5.73
CA GLU A 39 10.20 0.17 5.64
C GLU A 39 10.67 -1.10 4.91
N VAL A 40 10.07 -2.27 5.20
CA VAL A 40 10.37 -3.53 4.49
C VAL A 40 10.09 -3.39 2.99
N LEU A 41 8.92 -2.88 2.62
CA LEU A 41 8.54 -2.67 1.22
C LEU A 41 9.45 -1.65 0.53
N CYS A 42 9.81 -0.58 1.25
CA CYS A 42 10.71 0.45 0.76
C CYS A 42 12.12 -0.08 0.51
N GLN A 43 12.68 -0.85 1.44
CA GLN A 43 13.98 -1.49 1.26
C GLN A 43 13.97 -2.46 0.09
N GLY A 44 12.90 -3.26 -0.05
CA GLY A 44 12.70 -4.11 -1.22
C GLY A 44 12.70 -3.33 -2.54
N TYR A 45 12.04 -2.17 -2.58
CA TYR A 45 12.05 -1.30 -3.75
C TYR A 45 13.43 -0.69 -4.05
N LEU A 46 14.13 -0.16 -3.05
CA LEU A 46 15.42 0.53 -3.22
C LEU A 46 16.53 -0.44 -3.64
N THR A 47 16.52 -1.66 -3.08
CA THR A 47 17.49 -2.71 -3.43
C THR A 47 17.25 -3.26 -4.84
N ARG A 48 16.00 -3.37 -5.29
CA ARG A 48 15.63 -3.79 -6.65
C ARG A 48 16.02 -2.72 -7.67
N GLY A 49 17.20 -2.88 -8.28
CA GLY A 49 17.64 -2.07 -9.41
C GLY A 49 18.30 -0.74 -9.05
N LYS A 50 18.86 -0.61 -7.84
CA LYS A 50 19.55 0.61 -7.34
C LYS A 50 18.70 1.88 -7.47
N ARG A 51 17.41 1.76 -7.14
CA ARG A 51 16.47 2.88 -7.20
C ARG A 51 16.72 3.82 -6.03
N ASN A 52 16.36 5.08 -6.20
CA ASN A 52 16.57 6.09 -5.17
C ASN A 52 15.22 6.57 -4.60
N GLN A 53 15.27 7.07 -3.36
CA GLN A 53 14.10 7.58 -2.64
C GLN A 53 13.46 8.79 -3.36
N SER A 54 14.27 9.70 -3.93
CA SER A 54 13.79 10.91 -4.57
C SER A 54 12.92 10.60 -5.79
N ASP A 55 13.35 9.63 -6.61
CA ASP A 55 12.65 9.13 -7.79
C ASP A 55 11.32 8.48 -7.42
N PHE A 56 11.29 7.72 -6.31
CA PHE A 56 10.03 7.18 -5.78
C PHE A 56 9.06 8.30 -5.40
N ILE A 57 9.52 9.30 -4.64
CA ILE A 57 8.68 10.42 -4.18
C ILE A 57 8.15 11.22 -5.38
N GLU A 58 9.00 11.50 -6.36
CA GLU A 58 8.64 12.21 -7.58
C GLU A 58 7.58 11.45 -8.38
N LYS A 59 7.83 10.17 -8.70
CA LYS A 59 6.93 9.36 -9.53
C LYS A 59 5.61 9.04 -8.86
N THR A 60 5.59 8.92 -7.54
CA THR A 60 4.35 8.70 -6.78
C THR A 60 3.60 10.00 -6.46
N GLY A 61 4.20 11.17 -6.70
CA GLY A 61 3.63 12.45 -6.29
C GLY A 61 3.49 12.62 -4.78
N LEU A 62 4.19 11.80 -3.99
CA LEU A 62 4.09 11.81 -2.54
C LEU A 62 4.77 13.07 -1.97
N LYS A 63 4.16 13.69 -0.96
CA LYS A 63 4.85 14.77 -0.23
C LYS A 63 6.00 14.18 0.59
N LYS A 64 7.15 14.86 0.60
CA LYS A 64 8.34 14.43 1.37
C LYS A 64 8.02 14.19 2.85
N ASP A 65 7.22 15.04 3.47
CA ASP A 65 6.82 14.90 4.87
C ASP A 65 5.96 13.65 5.10
N THR A 66 5.05 13.36 4.17
CA THR A 66 4.23 12.14 4.22
C THR A 66 5.09 10.89 4.12
N TYR A 67 6.11 10.89 3.24
CA TYR A 67 7.09 9.81 3.16
C TYR A 67 7.86 9.64 4.49
N ARG A 68 8.29 10.74 5.11
CA ARG A 68 9.01 10.69 6.40
C ARG A 68 8.14 10.14 7.54
N LYS A 69 6.85 10.49 7.57
CA LYS A 69 5.86 9.93 8.50
C LYS A 69 5.70 8.42 8.34
N LEU A 70 5.56 7.97 7.09
CA LEU A 70 5.43 6.54 6.77
C LEU A 70 6.67 5.72 7.17
N ARG A 71 7.86 6.34 7.09
CA ARG A 71 9.13 5.78 7.59
C ARG A 71 9.29 5.77 9.10
N GLY A 72 8.38 6.39 9.84
CA GLY A 72 8.48 6.53 11.29
C GLY A 72 9.47 7.55 11.80
N ASN A 73 9.83 8.52 10.95
CA ASN A 73 10.61 9.68 11.39
C ASN A 73 9.74 10.74 12.10
N GLU A 74 8.42 10.58 12.12
CA GLU A 74 7.46 11.50 12.76
C GLU A 74 6.35 10.72 13.48
N SER A 75 5.89 11.24 14.62
CA SER A 75 5.04 10.53 15.59
C SER A 75 3.55 10.43 15.27
N LYS A 76 3.06 11.03 14.16
CA LYS A 76 1.63 11.03 13.81
C LYS A 76 1.38 10.46 12.41
N ILE A 77 1.00 9.18 12.35
CA ILE A 77 0.57 8.46 11.13
C ILE A 77 -0.89 8.79 10.74
N SER A 78 -1.72 9.25 11.69
CA SER A 78 -3.18 9.38 11.52
C SER A 78 -3.65 10.32 10.40
N SER A 79 -2.74 11.05 9.74
CA SER A 79 -3.04 11.90 8.59
C SER A 79 -2.87 11.22 7.22
N VAL A 80 -2.46 9.95 7.15
CA VAL A 80 -2.25 9.27 5.86
C VAL A 80 -3.60 8.80 5.30
N THR A 81 -3.90 9.22 4.08
CA THR A 81 -5.15 8.87 3.38
C THR A 81 -5.02 7.57 2.60
N GLU A 82 -6.15 6.93 2.32
CA GLU A 82 -6.30 5.77 1.43
C GLU A 82 -5.71 6.08 0.05
N SER A 83 -5.95 7.28 -0.45
CA SER A 83 -5.37 7.80 -1.70
C SER A 83 -3.83 7.80 -1.67
N THR A 84 -3.25 8.27 -0.57
CA THR A 84 -1.79 8.26 -0.38
C THR A 84 -1.25 6.83 -0.35
N LEU A 85 -1.89 5.94 0.42
CA LEU A 85 -1.47 4.55 0.52
C LEU A 85 -1.59 3.84 -0.84
N THR A 86 -2.63 4.13 -1.62
CA THR A 86 -2.82 3.55 -2.96
C THR A 86 -1.66 3.93 -3.88
N ARG A 87 -1.27 5.22 -3.91
CA ARG A 87 -0.10 5.66 -4.68
C ARG A 87 1.20 5.00 -4.22
N VAL A 88 1.36 4.81 -2.92
CA VAL A 88 2.54 4.15 -2.34
C VAL A 88 2.67 2.70 -2.81
N VAL A 89 1.60 1.90 -2.70
CA VAL A 89 1.64 0.48 -3.04
C VAL A 89 1.81 0.26 -4.55
N PHE A 90 1.21 1.12 -5.39
CA PHE A 90 1.47 1.15 -6.83
C PHE A 90 2.89 1.61 -7.14
N GLY A 91 3.42 2.60 -6.42
CA GLY A 91 4.81 3.02 -6.56
C GLY A 91 5.78 1.87 -6.33
N PHE A 92 5.60 1.15 -5.21
CA PHE A 92 6.43 0.00 -4.87
C PHE A 92 6.25 -1.16 -5.84
N GLY A 93 5.05 -1.31 -6.40
CA GLY A 93 4.68 -2.46 -7.20
C GLY A 93 4.51 -3.70 -6.32
N THR A 94 3.82 -3.53 -5.19
CA THR A 94 3.50 -4.62 -4.27
C THR A 94 2.49 -5.60 -4.88
N THR A 95 2.28 -6.73 -4.21
CA THR A 95 1.10 -7.57 -4.40
C THR A 95 -0.13 -6.94 -3.76
N TYR A 96 -1.30 -7.47 -4.07
CA TYR A 96 -2.56 -7.12 -3.41
C TYR A 96 -2.53 -7.43 -1.90
N GLU A 97 -1.96 -8.58 -1.50
CA GLU A 97 -1.83 -8.98 -0.09
C GLU A 97 -0.96 -8.01 0.72
N GLU A 98 0.21 -7.63 0.18
CA GLU A 98 1.09 -6.64 0.81
C GLU A 98 0.41 -5.26 0.93
N ALA A 99 -0.32 -4.83 -0.11
CA ALA A 99 -1.07 -3.59 -0.07
C ALA A 99 -2.18 -3.64 0.99
N PHE A 100 -2.90 -4.75 1.06
CA PHE A 100 -3.95 -4.97 2.03
C PHE A 100 -3.44 -4.86 3.48
N LEU A 101 -2.32 -5.51 3.79
CA LEU A 101 -1.68 -5.44 5.10
C LEU A 101 -1.26 -4.01 5.46
N LEU A 102 -0.72 -3.25 4.51
CA LEU A 102 -0.32 -1.86 4.75
C LEU A 102 -1.54 -0.98 5.09
N PHE A 103 -2.66 -1.17 4.39
CA PHE A 103 -3.92 -0.48 4.71
C PHE A 103 -4.44 -0.89 6.10
N TYR A 104 -4.47 -2.19 6.39
CA TYR A 104 -4.92 -2.72 7.69
C TYR A 104 -4.13 -2.11 8.86
N HIS A 105 -2.80 -2.19 8.84
CA HIS A 105 -1.96 -1.65 9.90
C HIS A 105 -1.93 -0.11 9.94
N SER A 106 -2.41 0.55 8.89
CA SER A 106 -2.64 2.00 8.84
C SER A 106 -4.05 2.39 9.33
N GLY A 107 -4.85 1.42 9.80
CA GLY A 107 -6.21 1.63 10.30
C GLY A 107 -7.25 1.87 9.19
N LYS A 108 -6.96 1.44 7.95
CA LYS A 108 -7.85 1.59 6.79
C LYS A 108 -8.53 0.27 6.47
N ASN A 109 -9.84 0.20 6.65
CA ASN A 109 -10.60 -1.02 6.45
C ASN A 109 -11.10 -1.16 5.00
N LEU A 110 -10.34 -1.87 4.16
CA LEU A 110 -10.70 -2.15 2.75
C LEU A 110 -11.85 -3.15 2.56
N LEU A 111 -12.28 -3.84 3.63
CA LEU A 111 -13.37 -4.83 3.60
C LEU A 111 -14.69 -4.24 4.11
N SER A 112 -14.89 -2.94 3.96
CA SER A 112 -16.11 -2.26 4.37
C SER A 112 -17.15 -2.19 3.24
N ASP A 113 -18.40 -1.91 3.61
CA ASP A 113 -19.48 -1.64 2.65
C ASP A 113 -19.46 -0.19 2.11
N ASP A 114 -18.45 0.62 2.50
CA ASP A 114 -18.31 1.99 2.00
C ASP A 114 -17.97 2.00 0.50
N PRO A 115 -18.77 2.70 -0.34
CA PRO A 115 -18.57 2.69 -1.79
C PRO A 115 -17.21 3.21 -2.25
N TYR A 116 -16.64 4.21 -1.56
CA TYR A 116 -15.32 4.73 -1.91
C TYR A 116 -14.24 3.68 -1.66
N THR A 117 -14.29 3.06 -0.50
CA THR A 117 -13.37 2.00 -0.09
C THR A 117 -13.46 0.77 -1.00
N GLN A 118 -14.67 0.37 -1.42
CA GLN A 118 -14.85 -0.71 -2.38
C GLN A 118 -14.14 -0.43 -3.70
N LYS A 119 -14.28 0.80 -4.22
CA LYS A 119 -13.59 1.21 -5.45
C LYS A 119 -12.08 1.27 -5.26
N VAL A 120 -11.58 1.75 -4.12
CA VAL A 120 -10.14 1.67 -3.81
C VAL A 120 -9.69 0.21 -3.83
N ASN A 121 -10.45 -0.68 -3.21
CA ASN A 121 -10.11 -2.10 -3.20
C ASN A 121 -10.12 -2.72 -4.61
N GLU A 122 -11.07 -2.33 -5.47
CA GLU A 122 -11.08 -2.74 -6.89
C GLU A 122 -9.83 -2.27 -7.64
N VAL A 123 -9.39 -1.03 -7.42
CA VAL A 123 -8.12 -0.53 -7.99
C VAL A 123 -6.93 -1.38 -7.52
N LEU A 124 -6.89 -1.76 -6.25
CA LEU A 124 -5.78 -2.55 -5.70
C LEU A 124 -5.67 -3.95 -6.32
N LEU A 125 -6.72 -4.50 -6.92
CA LEU A 125 -6.67 -5.81 -7.60
C LEU A 125 -5.74 -5.80 -8.82
N GLU A 126 -5.49 -4.63 -9.43
CA GLU A 126 -4.57 -4.49 -10.56
C GLU A 126 -3.10 -4.72 -10.16
N LEU A 127 -2.78 -4.62 -8.86
CA LEU A 127 -1.42 -4.77 -8.37
C LEU A 127 -0.82 -6.14 -8.70
N ASP A 128 -1.59 -7.23 -8.54
CA ASP A 128 -1.10 -8.59 -8.82
C ASP A 128 -0.81 -8.80 -10.31
N VAL A 129 -1.52 -8.10 -11.20
CA VAL A 129 -1.27 -8.13 -12.65
C VAL A 129 0.03 -7.38 -12.98
N LEU A 130 0.27 -6.26 -12.29
CA LEU A 130 1.39 -5.36 -12.53
C LEU A 130 2.67 -5.75 -11.79
N HIS A 131 2.57 -6.59 -10.75
CA HIS A 131 3.65 -6.98 -9.85
C HIS A 131 4.85 -7.53 -10.63
N ASN A 132 6.04 -6.96 -10.39
CA ASN A 132 7.32 -7.29 -11.05
C ASN A 132 7.36 -7.23 -12.60
N ARG A 133 6.28 -6.82 -13.27
CA ARG A 133 6.15 -6.83 -14.74
C ARG A 133 6.22 -5.44 -15.38
N SER A 134 6.22 -4.40 -14.56
CA SER A 134 6.07 -3.01 -14.99
C SER A 134 7.11 -2.10 -14.32
N ASP A 135 7.40 -0.96 -14.92
CA ASP A 135 8.08 0.16 -14.25
C ASP A 135 7.07 0.99 -13.43
N VAL A 136 7.58 1.92 -12.62
CA VAL A 136 6.74 2.75 -11.73
C VAL A 136 5.77 3.62 -12.55
N GLU A 137 6.21 4.16 -13.68
CA GLU A 137 5.43 5.07 -14.52
C GLU A 137 4.20 4.37 -15.10
N LYS A 138 4.36 3.13 -15.61
CA LYS A 138 3.25 2.31 -16.08
C LYS A 138 2.26 1.97 -14.98
N ARG A 139 2.76 1.68 -13.77
CA ARG A 139 1.87 1.42 -12.61
C ARG A 139 1.07 2.65 -12.24
N MET A 140 1.73 3.80 -12.18
CA MET A 140 1.07 5.07 -11.87
C MET A 140 0.05 5.47 -12.95
N ALA A 141 0.37 5.27 -14.23
CA ALA A 141 -0.59 5.51 -15.32
C ALA A 141 -1.80 4.57 -15.25
N THR A 142 -1.59 3.30 -14.89
CA THR A 142 -2.68 2.33 -14.70
C THR A 142 -3.56 2.74 -13.51
N LEU A 143 -2.94 3.20 -12.42
CA LEU A 143 -3.64 3.73 -11.25
C LEU A 143 -4.55 4.90 -11.64
N ASP A 144 -4.02 5.90 -12.34
CA ASP A 144 -4.79 7.09 -12.73
C ASP A 144 -5.94 6.72 -13.69
N LEU A 145 -5.70 5.80 -14.63
CA LEU A 145 -6.74 5.30 -15.54
C LEU A 145 -7.87 4.62 -14.76
N LYS A 146 -7.54 3.67 -13.87
CA LYS A 146 -8.52 2.89 -13.10
C LYS A 146 -9.29 3.76 -12.10
N ALA A 147 -8.61 4.72 -11.47
CA ALA A 147 -9.26 5.71 -10.62
C ALA A 147 -10.27 6.56 -11.41
N GLY A 148 -9.91 6.95 -12.63
CA GLY A 148 -10.80 7.66 -13.56
C GLY A 148 -12.02 6.85 -13.97
N GLU A 149 -11.84 5.58 -14.36
CA GLU A 149 -12.91 4.63 -14.72
C GLU A 149 -13.93 4.46 -13.58
N LEU A 150 -13.44 4.38 -12.34
CA LEU A 150 -14.28 4.21 -11.16
C LEU A 150 -14.80 5.53 -10.58
N GLY A 151 -14.39 6.67 -11.14
CA GLY A 151 -14.81 8.00 -10.71
C GLY A 151 -14.34 8.35 -9.29
N ILE A 152 -13.17 7.88 -8.88
CA ILE A 152 -12.56 8.22 -7.58
C ILE A 152 -11.35 9.12 -7.75
N LYS A 153 -11.15 10.02 -6.79
CA LYS A 153 -10.00 10.92 -6.76
C LYS A 153 -8.92 10.32 -5.85
N LEU A 154 -7.74 10.08 -6.42
CA LEU A 154 -6.54 9.56 -5.73
C LEU A 154 -5.39 10.55 -5.69
#